data_AF-A0A534JGC3-F1
#
_entry.id   AF-A0A534JGC3-F1
#
_cell.length_a   1.000
_cell.length_b   1.000
_cell.length_c   1.000
_cell.angle_alpha   90.00
_cell.angle_beta   90.00
_cell.angle_gamma   90.00
#
_symmetry.space_group_name_H-M   'P 1'
#
loop_
_entity.id
_entity.type
_entity.pdbx_description
1 polymer ?
#
loop_
_entity_poly.entity_id
_entity_poly.type
_entity_poly.pdbx_seq_one_letter_code
_entity_poly.pdbx_strand_id
1 'polypeptide(L)'
;MGSLGGGTGPPRIDKGLDDVYVKQTTICMVDGVQGRLLYRGYDIRDLAKFSTFEETAYLLWYGRLPNREQLAAFSGDLAANRPIPHAIVSLLKVLPKNTAPIDALRTAVSALGALDPELSDMSREANLRKAVRLTAKIPTIVAAFHRIRGGQRVVKPNAKYATAKDYLRMITGLKPDNRAARIMDIALI
;
A
#
# COMPACT_ATOMS: atom_id res chain seq x y z
N MET A 1 -11.42 -34.53 6.27
CA MET A 1 -10.20 -35.11 6.88
C MET A 1 -9.70 -36.22 5.98
N GLY A 2 -8.84 -35.90 5.02
CA GLY A 2 -8.11 -36.90 4.24
C GLY A 2 -6.81 -37.19 4.98
N SER A 3 -6.67 -38.42 5.46
CA SER A 3 -5.45 -38.96 6.06
C SER A 3 -4.29 -38.80 5.07
N LEU A 4 -3.25 -38.03 5.44
CA LEU A 4 -1.94 -38.10 4.79
C LEU A 4 -1.30 -39.41 5.24
N GLY A 5 -1.73 -40.50 4.60
CA GLY A 5 -1.19 -41.84 4.81
C GLY A 5 0.31 -41.84 4.56
N GLY A 6 1.03 -42.53 5.44
CA GLY A 6 2.46 -42.82 5.33
C GLY A 6 2.75 -43.67 4.09
N GLY A 7 2.96 -43.01 2.95
CA GLY A 7 3.54 -43.61 1.77
C GLY A 7 5.06 -43.64 1.90
N THR A 8 5.66 -44.81 1.73
CA THR A 8 7.12 -45.05 1.72
C THR A 8 7.80 -44.60 0.42
N GLY A 9 7.22 -43.60 -0.27
CA GLY A 9 7.78 -43.01 -1.49
C GLY A 9 8.48 -41.67 -1.21
N PRO A 10 9.36 -41.20 -2.11
CA PRO A 10 9.96 -39.88 -1.98
C PRO A 10 8.87 -38.79 -1.92
N PRO A 11 9.03 -37.75 -1.09
CA PRO A 11 8.04 -36.70 -0.94
C PRO A 11 7.77 -36.01 -2.28
N ARG A 12 6.50 -35.73 -2.58
CA ARG A 12 6.13 -34.91 -3.73
C ARG A 12 6.59 -33.47 -3.49
N ILE A 13 7.37 -32.92 -4.43
CA ILE A 13 7.88 -31.54 -4.38
C ILE A 13 7.21 -30.74 -5.50
N ASP A 14 6.21 -29.94 -5.14
CA ASP A 14 5.57 -28.98 -6.07
C ASP A 14 6.34 -27.66 -6.05
N LYS A 15 7.24 -27.46 -7.03
CA LYS A 15 8.02 -26.21 -7.16
C LYS A 15 7.11 -25.05 -7.53
N GLY A 16 7.22 -23.92 -6.82
CA GLY A 16 6.44 -22.70 -7.11
C GLY A 16 5.08 -22.62 -6.44
N LEU A 17 4.60 -23.69 -5.78
CA LEU A 17 3.29 -23.80 -5.13
C LEU A 17 2.09 -23.71 -6.11
N ASP A 18 2.31 -24.02 -7.39
CA ASP A 18 1.24 -24.11 -8.37
C ASP A 18 0.22 -25.19 -7.95
N ASP A 19 -1.07 -24.86 -8.01
CA ASP A 19 -2.19 -25.68 -7.54
C ASP A 19 -2.14 -26.12 -6.06
N VAL A 20 -1.35 -25.43 -5.23
CA VAL A 20 -1.26 -25.68 -3.78
C VAL A 20 -2.03 -24.63 -2.98
N TYR A 21 -3.11 -25.05 -2.31
CA TYR A 21 -3.85 -24.19 -1.39
C TYR A 21 -3.09 -24.02 -0.05
N VAL A 22 -2.60 -22.81 0.22
CA VAL A 22 -1.79 -22.52 1.44
C VAL A 22 -2.64 -22.06 2.62
N LYS A 23 -3.72 -21.31 2.38
CA LYS A 23 -4.53 -20.71 3.45
C LYS A 23 -5.93 -20.31 2.96
N GLN A 24 -6.89 -20.25 3.89
CA GLN A 24 -8.19 -19.62 3.66
C GLN A 24 -8.10 -18.09 3.84
N THR A 25 -8.81 -17.34 2.99
CA THR A 25 -8.86 -15.87 3.06
C THR A 25 -10.24 -15.34 2.69
N THR A 26 -10.60 -14.19 3.24
CA THR A 26 -11.82 -13.45 2.90
C THR A 26 -11.51 -12.10 2.28
N ILE A 27 -10.26 -11.82 1.92
CA ILE A 27 -9.80 -10.51 1.43
C ILE A 27 -10.12 -10.33 -0.05
N CYS A 28 -9.72 -11.30 -0.87
CA CYS A 28 -9.78 -11.21 -2.31
C CYS A 28 -10.13 -12.57 -2.91
N MET A 29 -10.91 -12.57 -3.98
CA MET A 29 -11.19 -13.75 -4.81
C MET A 29 -10.79 -13.45 -6.25
N VAL A 30 -9.99 -14.33 -6.84
CA VAL A 30 -9.58 -14.26 -8.24
C VAL A 30 -10.18 -15.45 -8.98
N ASP A 31 -10.94 -15.18 -10.03
CA ASP A 31 -11.40 -16.18 -10.99
C ASP A 31 -10.68 -15.90 -12.32
N GLY A 32 -9.62 -16.66 -12.58
CA GLY A 32 -8.82 -16.54 -13.80
C GLY A 32 -9.54 -17.01 -15.06
N VAL A 33 -10.56 -17.88 -14.92
CA VAL A 33 -11.32 -18.41 -16.06
C VAL A 33 -12.34 -17.37 -16.54
N GLN A 34 -13.05 -16.73 -15.61
CA GLN A 34 -14.02 -15.68 -15.93
C GLN A 34 -13.40 -14.27 -15.99
N GLY A 35 -12.11 -14.14 -15.65
CA GLY A 35 -11.42 -12.85 -15.59
C GLY A 35 -12.02 -11.90 -14.56
N ARG A 36 -12.40 -12.42 -13.38
CA ARG A 36 -13.02 -11.64 -12.30
C ARG A 36 -12.08 -11.50 -11.11
N LEU A 37 -12.09 -10.31 -10.52
CA LEU A 37 -11.35 -9.97 -9.32
C LEU A 37 -12.31 -9.29 -8.34
N LEU A 38 -12.50 -9.89 -7.17
CA LEU A 38 -13.37 -9.36 -6.13
C LEU A 38 -12.58 -8.99 -4.89
N TYR A 39 -12.74 -7.77 -4.39
CA TYR A 39 -12.26 -7.37 -3.06
C TYR A 39 -13.40 -7.37 -2.07
N ARG A 40 -13.31 -8.22 -1.04
CA ARG A 40 -14.38 -8.40 -0.03
C ARG A 40 -15.77 -8.61 -0.65
N GLY A 41 -15.85 -9.26 -1.82
CA GLY A 41 -17.09 -9.52 -2.56
C GLY A 41 -17.49 -8.44 -3.57
N TYR A 42 -16.82 -7.28 -3.61
CA TYR A 42 -17.07 -6.22 -4.59
C TYR A 42 -16.22 -6.41 -5.84
N ASP A 43 -16.80 -6.27 -7.03
CA ASP A 43 -16.06 -6.34 -8.28
C ASP A 43 -15.08 -5.16 -8.40
N ILE A 44 -13.83 -5.43 -8.80
CA ILE A 44 -12.81 -4.40 -8.96
C ILE A 44 -13.24 -3.29 -9.92
N ARG A 45 -14.05 -3.62 -10.93
CA ARG A 45 -14.57 -2.66 -11.91
C ARG A 45 -15.54 -1.68 -11.27
N ASP A 46 -16.35 -2.15 -10.31
CA ASP A 46 -17.26 -1.29 -9.56
C ASP A 46 -16.48 -0.38 -8.60
N LEU A 47 -15.46 -0.92 -7.91
CA LEU A 47 -14.59 -0.12 -7.06
C LEU A 47 -13.85 0.95 -7.87
N ALA A 48 -13.26 0.60 -9.01
CA ALA A 48 -12.60 1.56 -9.89
C ALA A 48 -13.55 2.65 -10.41
N LYS A 49 -14.83 2.31 -10.64
CA LYS A 49 -15.81 3.26 -11.17
C LYS A 49 -16.41 4.18 -10.09
N PHE A 50 -16.70 3.63 -8.91
CA PHE A 50 -17.56 4.28 -7.91
C PHE A 50 -16.88 4.53 -6.55
N SER A 51 -15.72 3.92 -6.30
CA SER A 51 -14.96 4.08 -5.06
C SER A 51 -13.76 5.01 -5.26
N THR A 52 -13.07 5.28 -4.15
CA THR A 52 -11.78 5.95 -4.07
C THR A 52 -10.72 5.02 -3.49
N PHE A 53 -9.43 5.36 -3.63
CA PHE A 53 -8.37 4.62 -2.97
C PHE A 53 -8.58 4.50 -1.46
N GLU A 54 -8.98 5.59 -0.78
CA GLU A 54 -9.21 5.60 0.66
C GLU A 54 -10.36 4.65 1.07
N GLU A 55 -11.47 4.64 0.33
CA GLU A 55 -12.58 3.71 0.57
C GLU A 55 -12.18 2.24 0.35
N THR A 56 -11.44 1.97 -0.74
CA THR A 56 -10.96 0.62 -1.05
C THR A 56 -9.93 0.13 -0.02
N ALA A 57 -9.00 1.00 0.40
CA ALA A 57 -8.05 0.68 1.47
C ALA A 57 -8.80 0.37 2.78
N TYR A 58 -9.81 1.17 3.13
CA TYR A 58 -10.66 0.90 4.29
C TYR A 58 -11.37 -0.46 4.17
N LEU A 59 -11.97 -0.74 3.00
CA LEU A 59 -12.62 -2.02 2.72
C LEU A 59 -11.69 -3.20 2.95
N LEU A 60 -10.46 -3.14 2.45
CA LEU A 60 -9.50 -4.23 2.59
C LEU A 60 -9.09 -4.45 4.06
N TRP A 61 -8.82 -3.38 4.80
CA TRP A 61 -8.37 -3.45 6.20
C TRP A 61 -9.46 -3.82 7.20
N TYR A 62 -10.66 -3.28 7.02
CA TYR A 62 -11.79 -3.41 7.95
C TYR A 62 -12.89 -4.37 7.48
N GLY A 63 -12.83 -4.85 6.24
CA GLY A 63 -13.73 -5.86 5.69
C GLY A 63 -15.09 -5.34 5.22
N ARG A 64 -15.34 -4.03 5.32
CA ARG A 64 -16.58 -3.37 4.88
C ARG A 64 -16.30 -1.97 4.36
N LEU A 65 -17.16 -1.44 3.50
CA LEU A 65 -17.08 -0.04 3.08
C LEU A 65 -17.34 0.89 4.28
N PRO A 66 -16.63 2.04 4.35
CA PRO A 66 -16.84 3.01 5.42
C PRO A 66 -18.15 3.78 5.20
N ASN A 67 -18.76 4.24 6.29
CA ASN A 67 -19.71 5.36 6.19
C ASN A 67 -18.95 6.70 6.08
N ARG A 68 -19.67 7.81 5.93
CA ARG A 68 -19.07 9.15 5.73
C ARG A 68 -18.14 9.58 6.87
N GLU A 69 -18.51 9.32 8.12
CA GLU A 69 -17.70 9.70 9.29
C GLU A 69 -16.43 8.85 9.37
N GLN A 70 -16.56 7.55 9.14
CA GLN A 70 -15.45 6.60 9.11
C GLN A 70 -14.46 6.93 8.00
N LEU A 71 -14.97 7.29 6.80
CA LEU A 71 -14.13 7.69 5.68
C LEU A 71 -13.39 8.99 5.97
N ALA A 72 -14.06 9.98 6.57
CA ALA A 72 -13.44 11.24 6.95
C ALA A 72 -12.33 11.03 7.99
N ALA A 73 -12.58 10.22 9.01
CA ALA A 73 -11.59 9.88 10.04
C ALA A 73 -10.39 9.14 9.42
N PHE A 74 -10.63 8.09 8.64
CA PHE A 74 -9.57 7.30 8.01
C PHE A 74 -8.74 8.11 7.00
N SER A 75 -9.38 8.96 6.21
CA SER A 75 -8.68 9.87 5.28
C SER A 75 -7.83 10.89 6.03
N GLY A 76 -8.33 11.39 7.17
CA GLY A 76 -7.59 12.26 8.08
C GLY A 76 -6.36 11.56 8.65
N ASP A 77 -6.52 10.32 9.12
CA ASP A 77 -5.41 9.51 9.65
C ASP A 77 -4.34 9.26 8.60
N LEU A 78 -4.73 8.90 7.37
CA LEU A 78 -3.80 8.76 6.26
C LEU A 78 -3.06 10.08 5.99
N ALA A 79 -3.78 11.19 5.86
CA ALA A 79 -3.21 12.50 5.58
C ALA A 79 -2.21 12.95 6.67
N ALA A 80 -2.55 12.75 7.94
CA ALA A 80 -1.71 13.08 9.09
C ALA A 80 -0.42 12.24 9.14
N ASN A 81 -0.47 11.01 8.61
CA ASN A 81 0.66 10.08 8.63
C ASN A 81 1.55 10.11 7.39
N ARG A 82 1.22 10.89 6.35
CA ARG A 82 2.03 11.04 5.12
C ARG A 82 3.44 11.62 5.33
N PRO A 83 3.68 12.59 6.23
CA PRO A 83 5.03 13.09 6.47
C PRO A 83 5.99 11.97 6.89
N ILE A 84 7.19 11.97 6.31
CA ILE A 84 8.24 11.01 6.63
C ILE A 84 9.27 11.66 7.57
N PRO A 85 9.85 10.92 8.53
CA PRO A 85 10.87 11.45 9.43
C PRO A 85 12.08 12.02 8.67
N HIS A 86 12.73 13.04 9.23
CA HIS A 86 13.93 13.64 8.64
C HIS A 86 15.04 12.59 8.40
N ALA A 87 15.20 11.63 9.30
CA ALA A 87 16.13 10.51 9.16
C ALA A 87 15.91 9.72 7.86
N ILE A 88 14.65 9.50 7.44
CA ILE A 88 14.32 8.81 6.19
C ILE A 88 14.69 9.67 4.98
N VAL A 89 14.44 10.98 5.03
CA VAL A 89 14.85 11.89 3.95
C VAL A 89 16.38 11.91 3.80
N SER A 90 17.11 11.96 4.91
CA SER A 90 18.58 11.88 4.90
C SER A 90 19.07 10.55 4.33
N LEU A 91 18.47 9.44 4.75
CA LEU A 91 18.77 8.11 4.22
C LEU A 91 18.61 8.07 2.69
N LEU A 92 17.50 8.57 2.16
CA LEU A 92 17.23 8.62 0.72
C LEU A 92 18.24 9.48 -0.06
N LYS A 93 18.82 10.52 0.57
CA LYS A 93 19.83 11.39 -0.05
C LYS A 93 21.22 10.74 -0.12
N VAL A 94 21.53 9.81 0.77
CA VAL A 94 22.82 9.10 0.80
C VAL A 94 22.86 7.96 -0.22
N LEU A 95 21.70 7.43 -0.61
CA LEU A 95 21.63 6.40 -1.64
C LEU A 95 22.21 6.91 -2.98
N PRO A 96 22.98 6.07 -3.70
CA PRO A 96 23.41 6.38 -5.06
C PRO A 96 22.24 6.77 -5.98
N LYS A 97 22.46 7.74 -6.88
CA LYS A 97 21.40 8.21 -7.80
C LYS A 97 20.85 7.10 -8.72
N ASN A 98 21.67 6.10 -9.02
CA ASN A 98 21.32 4.95 -9.85
C ASN A 98 20.72 3.78 -9.04
N THR A 99 20.51 3.93 -7.73
CA THR A 99 19.79 2.93 -6.94
C THR A 99 18.41 2.68 -7.51
N ALA A 100 18.05 1.40 -7.69
CA ALA A 100 16.73 1.04 -8.18
C ALA A 100 15.66 1.56 -7.21
N PRO A 101 14.54 2.14 -7.70
CA PRO A 101 13.48 2.68 -6.82
C PRO A 101 12.97 1.67 -5.80
N ILE A 102 12.92 0.39 -6.17
CA ILE A 102 12.47 -0.68 -5.27
C ILE A 102 13.45 -0.93 -4.11
N ASP A 103 14.76 -0.80 -4.33
CA ASP A 103 15.78 -0.95 -3.29
C ASP A 103 15.74 0.22 -2.30
N ALA A 104 15.55 1.44 -2.82
CA ALA A 104 15.38 2.63 -2.00
C ALA A 104 14.12 2.51 -1.13
N LEU A 105 13.00 2.07 -1.71
CA LEU A 105 11.75 1.85 -0.99
C LEU A 105 11.91 0.78 0.10
N ARG A 106 12.48 -0.39 -0.22
CA ARG A 106 12.75 -1.47 0.75
C ARG A 106 13.56 -0.95 1.93
N THR A 107 14.63 -0.22 1.65
CA THR A 107 15.55 0.31 2.66
C THR A 107 14.85 1.34 3.56
N ALA A 108 14.07 2.24 2.97
CA ALA A 108 13.31 3.24 3.71
C ALA A 108 12.20 2.63 4.58
N VAL A 109 11.50 1.60 4.09
CA VAL A 109 10.47 0.89 4.87
C VAL A 109 11.10 0.13 6.04
N SER A 110 12.24 -0.53 5.83
CA SER A 110 13.00 -1.18 6.92
C SER A 110 13.42 -0.17 7.99
N ALA A 111 13.98 0.98 7.57
CA ALA A 111 14.36 2.05 8.49
C ALA A 111 13.16 2.66 9.22
N LEU A 112 11.99 2.78 8.58
CA LEU A 112 10.76 3.20 9.25
C LEU A 112 10.35 2.25 10.38
N GLY A 113 10.54 0.94 10.20
CA GLY A 113 10.27 -0.05 11.24
C GLY A 113 11.07 0.21 12.51
N ALA A 114 12.37 0.52 12.38
CA ALA A 114 13.23 0.86 13.50
C ALA A 114 12.84 2.17 14.23
N LEU A 115 12.07 3.03 13.58
CA LEU A 115 11.57 4.29 14.13
C LEU A 115 10.13 4.19 14.65
N ASP A 116 9.47 3.03 14.51
CA ASP A 116 8.08 2.85 14.92
C ASP A 116 8.02 2.41 16.40
N PRO A 117 7.38 3.19 17.30
CA PRO A 117 7.30 2.85 18.72
C PRO A 117 6.48 1.57 18.99
N GLU A 118 5.63 1.16 18.05
CA GLU A 118 4.79 -0.03 18.17
C GLU A 118 5.37 -1.22 17.40
N LEU A 119 6.67 -1.19 17.03
CA LEU A 119 7.31 -2.25 16.23
C LEU A 119 7.04 -3.65 16.78
N SER A 120 7.29 -3.83 18.08
CA SER A 120 7.15 -5.11 18.78
C SER A 120 5.73 -5.47 19.19
N ASP A 121 4.78 -4.54 19.09
CA ASP A 121 3.38 -4.80 19.43
C ASP A 121 2.68 -5.53 18.28
N MET A 122 2.33 -6.80 18.52
CA MET A 122 1.69 -7.68 17.54
C MET A 122 0.16 -7.75 17.68
N SER A 123 -0.45 -6.89 18.51
CA SER A 123 -1.91 -6.78 18.60
C SER A 123 -2.53 -6.38 17.26
N ARG A 124 -3.80 -6.73 17.07
CA ARG A 124 -4.52 -6.42 15.83
C ARG A 124 -4.61 -4.92 15.62
N GLU A 125 -4.83 -4.17 16.70
CA GLU A 125 -5.00 -2.73 16.72
C GLU A 125 -3.69 -2.01 16.39
N ALA A 126 -2.56 -2.41 16.99
CA ALA A 126 -1.25 -1.86 16.66
C ALA A 126 -0.86 -2.18 15.21
N ASN A 127 -1.13 -3.40 14.73
CA ASN A 127 -0.86 -3.77 13.35
C ASN A 127 -1.70 -2.96 12.35
N LEU A 128 -2.96 -2.63 12.67
CA LEU A 128 -3.77 -1.73 11.86
C LEU A 128 -3.18 -0.31 11.83
N ARG A 129 -2.77 0.23 12.98
CA ARG A 129 -2.11 1.56 13.03
C ARG A 129 -0.80 1.58 12.25
N LYS A 130 0.03 0.53 12.37
CA LYS A 130 1.25 0.35 11.56
C LYS A 130 0.95 0.29 10.07
N ALA A 131 -0.09 -0.46 9.68
CA ALA A 131 -0.52 -0.54 8.28
C ALA A 131 -0.93 0.84 7.73
N VAL A 132 -1.74 1.60 8.47
CA VAL A 132 -2.13 2.98 8.09
C VAL A 132 -0.90 3.88 7.95
N ARG A 133 0.03 3.83 8.91
CA ARG A 133 1.28 4.59 8.86
C ARG A 133 2.11 4.26 7.62
N LEU A 134 2.24 2.98 7.28
CA LEU A 134 3.01 2.54 6.11
C LEU A 134 2.32 2.94 4.81
N THR A 135 1.01 2.66 4.66
CA THR A 135 0.22 3.04 3.49
C THR A 135 0.30 4.55 3.23
N ALA A 136 0.24 5.38 4.27
CA ALA A 136 0.36 6.83 4.15
C ALA A 136 1.77 7.29 3.72
N LYS A 137 2.84 6.65 4.21
CA LYS A 137 4.22 7.10 3.98
C LYS A 137 4.81 6.63 2.66
N ILE A 138 4.37 5.49 2.12
CA ILE A 138 4.91 4.90 0.88
C ILE A 138 4.88 5.90 -0.30
N PRO A 139 3.75 6.57 -0.62
CA PRO A 139 3.73 7.55 -1.71
C PRO A 139 4.73 8.70 -1.51
N THR A 140 4.89 9.18 -0.27
CA THR A 140 5.86 10.23 0.08
C THR A 140 7.30 9.76 -0.12
N ILE A 141 7.64 8.52 0.26
CA ILE A 141 8.97 7.94 0.05
C ILE A 141 9.29 7.84 -1.44
N VAL A 142 8.36 7.27 -2.22
CA VAL A 142 8.55 7.08 -3.67
C VAL A 142 8.73 8.43 -4.37
N ALA A 143 7.88 9.41 -4.06
CA ALA A 143 7.99 10.74 -4.64
C ALA A 143 9.27 11.48 -4.19
N ALA A 144 9.64 11.38 -2.92
CA ALA A 144 10.87 11.98 -2.41
C ALA A 144 12.10 11.41 -3.10
N PHE A 145 12.21 10.08 -3.21
CA PHE A 145 13.35 9.44 -3.86
C PHE A 145 13.42 9.77 -5.36
N HIS A 146 12.28 9.75 -6.07
CA HIS A 146 12.19 10.15 -7.48
C HIS A 146 12.78 11.56 -7.71
N ARG A 147 12.44 12.50 -6.83
CA ARG A 147 12.93 13.89 -6.93
C ARG A 147 14.40 14.01 -6.54
N ILE A 148 14.82 13.36 -5.45
CA ILE A 148 16.21 13.35 -4.98
C ILE A 148 17.14 12.83 -6.07
N ARG A 149 16.82 11.67 -6.68
CA ARG A 149 17.67 11.09 -7.73
C ARG A 149 17.71 11.96 -9.00
N GLY A 150 16.64 12.70 -9.27
CA GLY A 150 16.55 13.70 -10.34
C GLY A 150 17.17 15.06 -10.01
N GLY A 151 17.81 15.23 -8.84
CA GLY A 151 18.39 16.51 -8.41
C GLY A 151 17.37 17.59 -8.06
N GLN A 152 16.11 17.22 -7.87
CA GLN A 152 15.01 18.12 -7.55
C GLN A 152 14.76 18.20 -6.04
N ARG A 153 14.24 19.34 -5.56
CA ARG A 153 13.83 19.50 -4.15
C ARG A 153 12.62 18.61 -3.83
N VAL A 154 12.65 17.93 -2.69
CA VAL A 154 11.52 17.15 -2.16
C VAL A 154 10.32 18.07 -1.90
N VAL A 155 9.15 17.64 -2.35
CA VAL A 155 7.88 18.33 -2.12
C VAL A 155 7.20 17.68 -0.91
N LYS A 156 6.89 18.48 0.13
CA LYS A 156 6.20 17.98 1.33
C LYS A 156 4.76 17.54 0.99
N PRO A 157 4.20 16.51 1.63
CA PRO A 157 2.80 16.13 1.45
C PRO A 157 1.86 17.25 1.91
N ASN A 158 0.65 17.27 1.36
CA ASN A 158 -0.39 18.24 1.68
C ASN A 158 -1.65 17.51 2.13
N ALA A 159 -2.02 17.73 3.40
CA ALA A 159 -3.14 17.06 4.04
C ALA A 159 -4.52 17.42 3.45
N LYS A 160 -4.62 18.49 2.64
CA LYS A 160 -5.89 18.90 2.00
C LYS A 160 -6.24 18.07 0.75
N TYR A 161 -5.33 17.23 0.26
CA TYR A 161 -5.56 16.41 -0.94
C TYR A 161 -5.73 14.94 -0.60
N ALA A 162 -6.54 14.23 -1.39
CA ALA A 162 -6.57 12.77 -1.40
C ALA A 162 -5.20 12.19 -1.82
N THR A 163 -4.96 10.94 -1.46
CA THR A 163 -3.63 10.30 -1.54
C THR A 163 -3.10 10.29 -2.98
N ALA A 164 -3.93 9.89 -3.94
CA ALA A 164 -3.58 9.87 -5.36
C ALA A 164 -3.17 11.25 -5.90
N LYS A 165 -3.97 12.28 -5.56
CA LYS A 165 -3.73 13.66 -5.99
C LYS A 165 -2.46 14.24 -5.35
N ASP A 166 -2.25 13.99 -4.06
CA ASP A 166 -1.07 14.46 -3.36
C ASP A 166 0.19 13.76 -3.84
N TYR A 167 0.12 12.47 -4.13
CA TYR A 167 1.22 11.69 -4.71
C TYR A 167 1.68 12.26 -6.06
N LEU A 168 0.75 12.47 -7.01
CA LEU A 168 1.07 13.09 -8.30
C LEU A 168 1.70 14.48 -8.14
N ARG A 169 1.16 15.28 -7.22
CA ARG A 169 1.70 16.61 -6.90
C ARG A 169 3.12 16.50 -6.34
N MET A 170 3.37 15.53 -5.47
CA MET A 170 4.69 15.32 -4.88
C MET A 170 5.70 14.84 -5.91
N ILE A 171 5.32 14.00 -6.88
CA ILE A 171 6.23 13.57 -7.97
C ILE A 171 6.53 14.73 -8.91
N THR A 172 5.50 15.35 -9.46
CA THR A 172 5.63 16.35 -10.55
C THR A 172 6.08 17.71 -10.02
N GLY A 173 5.76 18.04 -8.78
CA GLY A 173 5.92 19.39 -8.22
C GLY A 173 4.84 20.37 -8.65
N LEU A 174 3.84 19.94 -9.43
CA LEU A 174 2.76 20.77 -9.95
C LEU A 174 1.42 20.30 -9.39
N LYS A 175 0.41 21.18 -9.35
CA LYS A 175 -0.95 20.80 -8.99
C LYS A 175 -1.55 19.97 -10.15
N PRO A 176 -1.85 18.67 -9.97
CA PRO A 176 -2.44 17.87 -11.03
C PRO A 176 -3.88 18.31 -11.28
N ASP A 177 -4.34 18.19 -12.52
CA ASP A 177 -5.75 18.33 -12.86
C ASP A 177 -6.58 17.18 -12.28
N ASN A 178 -7.90 17.32 -12.33
CA ASN A 178 -8.81 16.35 -11.73
C ASN A 178 -8.85 15.01 -12.50
N ARG A 179 -8.56 15.01 -13.81
CA ARG A 179 -8.55 13.79 -14.62
C ARG A 179 -7.33 12.95 -14.30
N ALA A 180 -6.14 13.54 -14.26
CA ALA A 180 -4.91 12.88 -13.85
C ALA A 180 -5.01 12.35 -12.42
N ALA A 181 -5.55 13.14 -11.49
CA ALA A 181 -5.81 12.70 -10.12
C ALA A 181 -6.75 11.49 -10.06
N ARG A 182 -7.83 11.48 -10.85
CA ARG A 182 -8.75 10.32 -10.91
C ARG A 182 -8.12 9.09 -11.55
N ILE A 183 -7.31 9.24 -12.61
CA ILE A 183 -6.60 8.11 -13.21
C ILE A 183 -5.64 7.48 -12.20
N MET A 184 -4.89 8.29 -11.45
CA MET A 184 -4.01 7.79 -10.40
C MET A 184 -4.79 7.11 -9.27
N ASP A 185 -5.93 7.67 -8.88
CA ASP A 185 -6.80 7.08 -7.85
C ASP A 185 -7.30 5.69 -8.27
N ILE A 186 -7.74 5.54 -9.53
CA ILE A 186 -8.11 4.25 -10.11
C ILE A 186 -6.93 3.29 -10.16
N ALA A 187 -5.72 3.77 -10.51
CA ALA A 187 -4.53 2.92 -10.58
C ALA A 187 -4.06 2.42 -9.21
N LEU A 188 -4.47 3.07 -8.12
CA LEU A 188 -4.17 2.64 -6.75
C LEU A 188 -5.22 1.69 -6.16
N ILE A 189 -6.38 1.54 -6.81
CA ILE A 189 -7.44 0.57 -6.46
C ILE A 189 -7.07 -0.78 -7.07
#